data_AF-A0A7X9KIF7-F1
#
_entry.id   AF-A0A7X9KIF7-F1
#
_cell.length_a   1.000
_cell.length_b   1.000
_cell.length_c   1.000
_cell.angle_alpha   90.00
_cell.angle_beta   90.00
_cell.angle_gamma   90.00
#
_symmetry.space_group_name_H-M   'P 1'
#
loop_
_entity.id
_entity.type
_entity.pdbx_description
1 polymer ?
#
loop_
_entity_poly.entity_id
_entity_poly.type
_entity_poly.pdbx_seq_one_letter_code
_entity_poly.pdbx_strand_id
1 'polypeptide(L)'
;MPLPAGQLAAMGFYFYPRGGSAQVARYLSRSLAGGRWAPTLFAGSLGGAAQACNARHFFGGVRCEPLDYTPAADAWSAGCDPMAMAVPMHASYESKAGVPDRVFGDLDDRAYDLQVASWVGFLSERAVGVPSVVHLHHLTPMHAAVRRVWPRVPLITHLHGTELKMLAAIRDDPLDLECGRYGVAWATRMQSWAGRSDRVVVVSATDHALALDLLPLDPGRVVTIASGVDTDVFEPKVRAWSERLALWRRWLVDDPRGWRPGGAEGSIRYTAHDLSAF
;
A
#
# COMPACT_ATOMS: atom_id res chain seq x y z
N MET A 1 39.16 -1.37 -4.27
CA MET A 1 38.34 -2.34 -5.04
C MET A 1 36.98 -1.70 -5.23
N PRO A 2 36.47 -1.48 -6.46
CA PRO A 2 35.13 -0.91 -6.65
C PRO A 2 34.11 -1.91 -6.11
N LEU A 3 33.11 -1.45 -5.36
CA LEU A 3 31.97 -2.29 -5.00
C LEU A 3 31.35 -2.83 -6.31
N PRO A 4 31.05 -4.13 -6.42
CA PRO A 4 30.30 -4.63 -7.56
C PRO A 4 29.00 -3.83 -7.70
N ALA A 5 28.62 -3.49 -8.93
CA ALA A 5 27.35 -2.80 -9.18
C ALA A 5 26.23 -3.56 -8.45
N GLY A 6 25.54 -2.88 -7.52
CA GLY A 6 24.55 -3.52 -6.65
C GLY A 6 23.49 -4.27 -7.46
N GLN A 7 23.02 -5.40 -6.94
CA GLN A 7 21.98 -6.18 -7.61
C GLN A 7 20.71 -5.31 -7.73
N LEU A 8 20.15 -5.21 -8.94
CA LEU A 8 18.95 -4.41 -9.17
C LEU A 8 17.76 -5.03 -8.44
N ALA A 9 17.06 -4.24 -7.63
CA ALA A 9 15.81 -4.62 -7.01
C ALA A 9 14.71 -3.66 -7.48
N ALA A 10 13.57 -4.19 -7.92
CA ALA A 10 12.40 -3.38 -8.19
C ALA A 10 11.45 -3.47 -6.99
N MET A 11 11.12 -2.34 -6.39
CA MET A 11 10.06 -2.27 -5.39
C MET A 11 8.84 -1.61 -6.02
N GLY A 12 7.67 -2.23 -5.86
CA GLY A 12 6.42 -1.72 -6.41
C GLY A 12 5.45 -1.28 -5.32
N PHE A 13 4.92 -0.07 -5.46
CA PHE A 13 3.91 0.50 -4.56
C PHE A 13 2.77 1.11 -5.39
N TYR A 14 1.66 0.39 -5.50
CA TYR A 14 0.58 0.71 -6.45
C TYR A 14 -0.10 2.06 -6.17
N PHE A 15 -0.20 2.45 -4.90
CA PHE A 15 -0.91 3.64 -4.46
C PHE A 15 -0.01 4.89 -4.55
N TYR A 16 -0.59 6.08 -4.52
CA TYR A 16 0.20 7.25 -4.12
C TYR A 16 0.54 7.15 -2.62
N PRO A 17 1.67 7.70 -2.16
CA PRO A 17 2.09 7.55 -0.77
C PRO A 17 1.06 8.13 0.20
N ARG A 18 0.41 7.22 0.93
CA ARG A 18 -0.45 7.50 2.08
C ARG A 18 -0.38 6.31 3.05
N GLY A 19 -0.45 6.57 4.35
CA GLY A 19 -0.53 5.54 5.39
C GLY A 19 0.77 4.80 5.71
N GLY A 20 0.66 3.77 6.54
CA GLY A 20 1.80 3.04 7.10
C GLY A 20 2.60 2.25 6.07
N SER A 21 1.95 1.60 5.09
CA SER A 21 2.63 0.79 4.07
C SER A 21 3.59 1.61 3.20
N ALA A 22 3.27 2.88 2.93
CA ALA A 22 4.16 3.82 2.27
C ALA A 22 5.42 4.10 3.11
N GLN A 23 5.29 4.23 4.44
CA GLN A 23 6.46 4.37 5.32
C GLN A 23 7.32 3.10 5.29
N VAL A 24 6.70 1.91 5.27
CA VAL A 24 7.41 0.63 5.12
C VAL A 24 8.22 0.58 3.83
N ALA A 25 7.60 0.90 2.70
CA ALA A 25 8.29 0.95 1.41
C ALA A 25 9.46 1.96 1.44
N ARG A 26 9.27 3.12 2.10
CA ARG A 26 10.28 4.18 2.23
C ARG A 26 11.49 3.73 3.03
N TYR A 27 11.31 3.30 4.28
CA TYR A 27 12.44 2.95 5.14
C TYR A 27 13.15 1.68 4.64
N LEU A 28 12.41 0.73 4.06
CA LEU A 28 13.01 -0.47 3.48
C LEU A 28 13.85 -0.13 2.25
N SER A 29 13.35 0.72 1.35
CA SER A 29 14.11 1.16 0.18
C SER A 29 15.40 1.88 0.58
N ARG A 30 15.37 2.71 1.62
CA ARG A 30 16.57 3.38 2.16
C ARG A 30 17.58 2.40 2.74
N SER A 31 17.11 1.47 3.58
CA SER A 31 17.96 0.46 4.19
C SER A 31 18.63 -0.43 3.13
N LEU A 32 17.92 -0.79 2.06
CA LEU A 32 18.47 -1.60 0.96
C LEU A 32 19.51 -0.83 0.12
N ALA A 33 19.30 0.46 -0.12
CA ALA A 33 20.20 1.29 -0.92
C ALA A 33 21.61 1.45 -0.29
N GLY A 34 21.74 1.25 1.03
CA GLY A 34 23.02 1.26 1.72
C GLY A 34 23.79 -0.06 1.67
N GLY A 35 23.26 -1.09 0.99
CA GLY A 35 23.82 -2.44 0.98
C GLY A 35 24.17 -2.97 -0.41
N ARG A 36 24.04 -4.29 -0.58
CA ARG A 36 24.33 -4.99 -1.85
C ARG A 36 23.29 -4.77 -2.96
N TRP A 37 22.19 -4.08 -2.65
CA TRP A 37 21.05 -3.90 -3.53
C TRP A 37 20.99 -2.47 -4.05
N ALA A 38 20.56 -2.32 -5.30
CA ALA A 38 20.25 -1.03 -5.92
C ALA A 38 18.74 -0.95 -6.17
N PRO A 39 17.93 -0.55 -5.17
CA PRO A 39 16.49 -0.51 -5.31
C PRO A 39 16.04 0.65 -6.20
N THR A 40 15.08 0.37 -7.08
CA THR A 40 14.25 1.38 -7.74
C THR A 40 12.82 1.19 -7.27
N LEU A 41 12.23 2.22 -6.66
CA LEU A 41 10.85 2.22 -6.20
C LEU A 41 9.94 2.78 -7.30
N PHE A 42 9.09 1.93 -7.87
CA PHE A 42 8.03 2.30 -8.79
C PHE A 42 6.75 2.53 -7.99
N ALA A 43 6.31 3.77 -7.89
CA ALA A 43 5.21 4.15 -7.01
C ALA A 43 4.14 4.93 -7.74
N GLY A 44 2.87 4.75 -7.38
CA GLY A 44 1.83 5.72 -7.72
C GLY A 44 2.17 7.09 -7.14
N SER A 45 1.68 8.16 -7.75
CA SER A 45 1.93 9.53 -7.31
C SER A 45 0.69 10.38 -7.58
N LEU A 46 0.45 11.38 -6.73
CA LEU A 46 -0.65 12.31 -6.90
C LEU A 46 -0.17 13.72 -6.56
N GLY A 47 -0.61 14.70 -7.35
CA GLY A 47 -0.34 16.11 -7.11
C GLY A 47 1.07 16.59 -7.47
N GLY A 48 1.28 17.88 -7.31
CA GLY A 48 2.52 18.59 -7.61
C GLY A 48 3.66 18.27 -6.64
N ALA A 49 4.87 18.69 -7.01
CA ALA A 49 6.13 18.30 -6.36
C ALA A 49 6.28 18.65 -4.86
N ALA A 50 5.48 19.59 -4.35
CA ALA A 50 5.50 19.97 -2.94
C ALA A 50 4.45 19.23 -2.08
N GLN A 51 3.55 18.48 -2.72
CA GLN A 51 2.45 17.81 -2.01
C GLN A 51 2.94 16.48 -1.40
N ALA A 52 2.44 16.15 -0.21
CA ALA A 52 2.84 14.93 0.51
C ALA A 52 2.46 13.64 -0.23
N CYS A 53 1.44 13.69 -1.09
CA CYS A 53 1.01 12.57 -1.94
C CYS A 53 1.86 12.43 -3.22
N ASN A 54 2.82 13.32 -3.47
CA ASN A 54 3.77 13.17 -4.56
C ASN A 54 4.86 12.17 -4.19
N ALA A 55 5.04 11.12 -4.99
CA ALA A 55 5.94 10.03 -4.66
C ALA A 55 7.41 10.46 -4.58
N ARG A 56 7.88 11.32 -5.49
CA ARG A 56 9.27 11.81 -5.47
C ARG A 56 9.53 12.64 -4.21
N HIS A 57 8.55 13.42 -3.77
CA HIS A 57 8.64 14.19 -2.52
C HIS A 57 8.68 13.25 -1.31
N PHE A 58 7.69 12.38 -1.17
CA PHE A 58 7.54 11.50 -0.01
C PHE A 58 8.71 10.52 0.14
N PHE A 59 9.08 9.84 -0.97
CA PHE A 59 10.17 8.87 -1.01
C PHE A 59 11.56 9.53 -1.22
N GLY A 60 11.68 10.85 -0.98
CA GLY A 60 12.95 11.56 -1.12
C GLY A 60 14.12 10.84 -0.42
N GLY A 61 15.26 10.78 -1.09
CA GLY A 61 16.44 10.03 -0.66
C GLY A 61 16.50 8.57 -1.15
N VAL A 62 15.50 8.10 -1.89
CA VAL A 62 15.59 6.85 -2.67
C VAL A 62 15.32 7.10 -4.15
N ARG A 63 15.86 6.22 -5.01
CA ARG A 63 15.52 6.24 -6.42
C ARG A 63 14.05 5.85 -6.60
N CYS A 64 13.21 6.81 -6.96
CA CYS A 64 11.78 6.62 -7.13
C CYS A 64 11.34 7.05 -8.53
N GLU A 65 10.58 6.19 -9.21
CA GLU A 65 9.86 6.49 -10.45
C GLU A 65 8.35 6.57 -10.16
N PRO A 66 7.72 7.75 -10.32
CA PRO A 66 6.30 7.97 -10.08
C PRO A 66 5.44 7.66 -11.31
N LEU A 67 4.37 6.89 -11.15
CA LEU A 67 3.23 6.83 -12.08
C LEU A 67 2.21 7.89 -11.64
N ASP A 68 1.97 8.89 -12.48
CA ASP A 68 1.16 10.06 -12.11
C ASP A 68 -0.34 9.82 -12.29
N TYR A 69 -1.08 9.81 -11.17
CA TYR A 69 -2.54 9.69 -11.12
C TYR A 69 -3.25 11.04 -11.15
N THR A 70 -2.53 12.16 -11.17
CA THR A 70 -3.12 13.51 -11.16
C THR A 70 -4.13 13.73 -12.30
N PRO A 71 -3.85 13.34 -13.56
CA PRO A 71 -4.83 13.47 -14.63
C PRO A 71 -6.14 12.72 -14.36
N ALA A 72 -6.08 11.58 -13.65
CA ALA A 72 -7.28 10.84 -13.27
C ALA A 72 -8.04 11.51 -12.11
N ALA A 73 -7.34 12.08 -11.13
CA ALA A 73 -7.99 12.88 -10.09
C ALA A 73 -8.68 14.12 -10.67
N ASP A 74 -8.01 14.82 -11.59
CA ASP A 74 -8.56 16.01 -12.25
C ASP A 74 -9.79 15.66 -13.08
N ALA A 75 -9.76 14.54 -13.82
CA ALA A 75 -10.92 14.03 -14.55
C ALA A 75 -12.10 13.74 -13.63
N TRP A 76 -11.87 13.13 -12.47
CA TRP A 76 -12.91 12.90 -11.47
C TRP A 76 -13.49 14.20 -10.92
N SER A 77 -12.65 15.19 -10.60
CA SER A 77 -13.11 16.52 -10.18
C SER A 77 -13.93 17.25 -11.26
N ALA A 78 -13.69 16.94 -12.54
CA ALA A 78 -14.49 17.42 -13.66
C ALA A 78 -15.76 16.57 -13.94
N GLY A 79 -16.04 15.54 -13.13
CA GLY A 79 -17.20 14.66 -13.28
C GLY A 79 -17.02 13.53 -14.30
N CYS A 80 -15.81 13.30 -14.81
CA CYS A 80 -15.48 12.17 -15.68
C CYS A 80 -15.13 10.91 -14.86
N ASP A 81 -15.10 9.75 -15.52
CA ASP A 81 -14.69 8.50 -14.87
C ASP A 81 -13.15 8.42 -14.73
N PRO A 82 -12.59 8.47 -13.50
CA PRO A 82 -11.14 8.36 -13.30
C PRO A 82 -10.55 7.00 -13.66
N MET A 83 -11.37 5.94 -13.71
CA MET A 83 -10.94 4.58 -14.06
C MET A 83 -10.83 4.37 -15.57
N ALA A 84 -11.37 5.30 -16.38
CA ALA A 84 -11.32 5.25 -17.83
C ALA A 84 -10.12 6.01 -18.44
N MET A 85 -9.29 6.64 -17.60
CA MET A 85 -8.15 7.43 -18.05
C MET A 85 -6.99 6.54 -18.51
N ALA A 86 -6.09 7.11 -19.33
CA ALA A 86 -4.92 6.39 -19.86
C ALA A 86 -4.01 5.85 -18.75
N VAL A 87 -3.79 6.68 -17.71
CA VAL A 87 -3.33 6.23 -16.40
C VAL A 87 -4.53 6.35 -15.47
N PRO A 88 -5.26 5.26 -15.21
CA PRO A 88 -6.45 5.31 -14.38
C PRO A 88 -6.08 5.58 -12.91
N MET A 89 -6.99 6.17 -12.15
CA MET A 89 -6.82 6.28 -10.71
C MET A 89 -6.66 4.89 -10.10
N HIS A 90 -5.77 4.72 -9.14
CA HIS A 90 -5.63 3.43 -8.48
C HIS A 90 -6.96 3.04 -7.79
N ALA A 91 -7.28 1.75 -7.75
CA ALA A 91 -8.37 1.26 -6.90
C ALA A 91 -7.94 1.17 -5.42
N SER A 92 -8.86 0.86 -4.51
CA SER A 92 -8.69 0.81 -3.06
C SER A 92 -9.21 -0.49 -2.46
N TYR A 93 -8.75 -0.87 -1.27
CA TYR A 93 -9.33 -2.01 -0.51
C TYR A 93 -10.61 -1.63 0.25
N GLU A 94 -10.87 -0.34 0.41
CA GLU A 94 -11.98 0.19 1.18
C GLU A 94 -12.77 1.18 0.34
N SER A 95 -14.09 1.15 0.47
CA SER A 95 -14.98 2.14 -0.11
C SER A 95 -15.01 3.40 0.74
N LYS A 96 -14.88 4.57 0.10
CA LYS A 96 -14.98 5.86 0.77
C LYS A 96 -15.73 6.85 -0.12
N ALA A 97 -16.69 7.55 0.45
CA ALA A 97 -17.41 8.60 -0.27
C ALA A 97 -16.51 9.82 -0.52
N GLY A 98 -16.69 10.46 -1.68
CA GLY A 98 -16.03 11.72 -2.00
C GLY A 98 -14.53 11.62 -2.32
N VAL A 99 -14.05 10.44 -2.73
CA VAL A 99 -12.68 10.25 -3.23
C VAL A 99 -12.70 9.64 -4.65
N PRO A 100 -11.64 9.85 -5.46
CA PRO A 100 -11.60 9.35 -6.84
C PRO A 100 -11.29 7.85 -6.95
N ASP A 101 -10.69 7.24 -5.92
CA ASP A 101 -10.40 5.82 -5.89
C ASP A 101 -11.66 4.99 -5.58
N ARG A 102 -11.96 3.99 -6.41
CA ARG A 102 -13.04 3.02 -6.19
C ARG A 102 -12.50 1.80 -5.46
N VAL A 103 -13.35 1.11 -4.69
CA VAL A 103 -13.00 -0.20 -4.14
C VAL A 103 -12.68 -1.17 -5.28
N PHE A 104 -11.68 -2.04 -5.10
CA PHE A 104 -11.25 -3.00 -6.11
C PHE A 104 -12.43 -3.80 -6.65
N GLY A 105 -13.33 -4.28 -5.80
CA GLY A 105 -14.48 -5.05 -6.24
C GLY A 105 -15.47 -4.30 -7.13
N ASP A 106 -15.39 -2.98 -7.31
CA ASP A 106 -16.23 -2.27 -8.28
C ASP A 106 -15.61 -2.16 -9.67
N LEU A 107 -14.36 -2.58 -9.85
CA LEU A 107 -13.70 -2.57 -11.15
C LEU A 107 -14.08 -3.82 -11.94
N ASP A 108 -14.67 -3.61 -13.11
CA ASP A 108 -14.86 -4.65 -14.10
C ASP A 108 -13.52 -5.07 -14.76
N ASP A 109 -13.60 -6.04 -15.67
CA ASP A 109 -12.43 -6.58 -16.38
C ASP A 109 -11.72 -5.51 -17.23
N ARG A 110 -12.49 -4.59 -17.82
CA ARG A 110 -11.93 -3.51 -18.64
C ARG A 110 -11.13 -2.53 -17.79
N ALA A 111 -11.70 -2.09 -16.66
CA ALA A 111 -11.02 -1.21 -15.72
C ALA A 111 -9.76 -1.90 -15.16
N TYR A 112 -9.86 -3.18 -14.79
CA TYR A 112 -8.71 -3.99 -14.40
C TYR A 112 -7.61 -4.02 -15.48
N ASP A 113 -7.96 -4.28 -16.74
CA ASP A 113 -6.98 -4.36 -17.82
C ASP A 113 -6.29 -3.01 -18.08
N LEU A 114 -7.00 -1.89 -17.92
CA LEU A 114 -6.40 -0.54 -17.98
C LEU A 114 -5.39 -0.31 -16.84
N GLN A 115 -5.70 -0.77 -15.63
CA GLN A 115 -4.75 -0.74 -14.51
C GLN A 115 -3.48 -1.50 -14.86
N VAL A 116 -3.62 -2.74 -15.37
CA VAL A 116 -2.45 -3.55 -15.73
C VAL A 116 -1.68 -2.93 -16.89
N ALA A 117 -2.36 -2.44 -17.92
CA ALA A 117 -1.73 -1.85 -19.10
C ALA A 117 -0.89 -0.61 -18.76
N SER A 118 -1.41 0.30 -17.93
CA SER A 118 -0.67 1.49 -17.49
C SER A 118 0.62 1.12 -16.75
N TRP A 119 0.56 0.14 -15.84
CA TRP A 119 1.74 -0.36 -15.12
C TRP A 119 2.73 -1.11 -16.02
N VAL A 120 2.25 -1.88 -17.00
CA VAL A 120 3.12 -2.54 -17.99
C VAL A 120 3.90 -1.49 -18.79
N GLY A 121 3.20 -0.48 -19.34
CA GLY A 121 3.82 0.59 -20.11
C GLY A 121 4.85 1.35 -19.26
N PHE A 122 4.45 1.74 -18.05
CA PHE A 122 5.30 2.47 -17.12
C PHE A 122 6.56 1.70 -16.72
N LEU A 123 6.44 0.44 -16.31
CA LEU A 123 7.59 -0.39 -15.94
C LEU A 123 8.53 -0.62 -17.14
N SER A 124 7.98 -0.82 -18.33
CA SER A 124 8.76 -1.05 -19.55
C SER A 124 9.55 0.19 -19.96
N GLU A 125 8.98 1.39 -19.78
CA GLU A 125 9.62 2.66 -20.13
C GLU A 125 10.68 3.08 -19.09
N ARG A 126 10.40 2.88 -17.80
CA ARG A 126 11.18 3.49 -16.71
C ARG A 126 12.24 2.58 -16.12
N ALA A 127 12.14 1.26 -16.31
CA ALA A 127 13.15 0.35 -15.81
C ALA A 127 14.48 0.52 -16.57
N VAL A 128 15.58 0.60 -15.81
CA VAL A 128 16.94 0.67 -16.39
C VAL A 128 17.57 -0.70 -16.66
N GLY A 129 16.84 -1.78 -16.42
CA GLY A 129 17.30 -3.14 -16.61
C GLY A 129 16.33 -4.15 -16.00
N VAL A 130 16.61 -5.44 -16.20
CA VAL A 130 15.87 -6.52 -15.57
C VAL A 130 16.33 -6.63 -14.11
N PRO A 131 15.43 -6.49 -13.12
CA PRO A 131 15.78 -6.64 -11.72
C PRO A 131 16.09 -8.11 -11.39
N SER A 132 16.94 -8.34 -10.40
CA SER A 132 17.20 -9.67 -9.85
C SER A 132 16.07 -10.14 -8.93
N VAL A 133 15.28 -9.21 -8.40
CA VAL A 133 14.11 -9.49 -7.55
C VAL A 133 13.09 -8.35 -7.67
N VAL A 134 11.80 -8.69 -7.62
CA VAL A 134 10.70 -7.74 -7.46
C VAL A 134 10.08 -7.89 -6.08
N HIS A 135 9.83 -6.78 -5.39
CA HIS A 135 9.15 -6.73 -4.10
C HIS A 135 7.92 -5.83 -4.22
N LEU A 136 6.72 -6.42 -4.23
CA LEU A 136 5.46 -5.68 -4.35
C LEU A 136 4.79 -5.51 -2.99
N HIS A 137 4.37 -4.29 -2.71
CA HIS A 137 3.54 -3.98 -1.54
C HIS A 137 2.06 -4.09 -1.93
N HIS A 138 1.33 -4.88 -1.14
CA HIS A 138 -0.07 -5.25 -1.32
C HIS A 138 -0.39 -6.08 -2.57
N LEU A 139 -1.51 -6.83 -2.55
CA LEU A 139 -2.01 -7.60 -3.69
C LEU A 139 -2.76 -6.70 -4.69
N THR A 140 -2.05 -6.25 -5.73
CA THR A 140 -2.52 -5.22 -6.67
C THR A 140 -2.27 -5.60 -8.13
N PRO A 141 -2.87 -4.89 -9.12
CA PRO A 141 -2.64 -5.10 -10.55
C PRO A 141 -1.16 -5.09 -10.99
N MET A 142 -0.26 -4.51 -10.18
CA MET A 142 1.18 -4.59 -10.42
C MET A 142 1.70 -6.03 -10.53
N HIS A 143 1.05 -7.00 -9.89
CA HIS A 143 1.42 -8.42 -9.99
C HIS A 143 1.27 -8.94 -11.43
N ALA A 144 0.15 -8.61 -12.06
CA ALA A 144 -0.08 -8.96 -13.46
C ALA A 144 0.88 -8.20 -14.38
N ALA A 145 1.14 -6.92 -14.11
CA ALA A 145 2.06 -6.11 -14.90
C ALA A 145 3.50 -6.64 -14.84
N VAL A 146 4.00 -6.92 -13.63
CA VAL A 146 5.34 -7.48 -13.41
C VAL A 146 5.48 -8.84 -14.09
N ARG A 147 4.47 -9.71 -14.06
CA ARG A 147 4.55 -11.00 -14.75
C ARG A 147 4.53 -10.87 -16.28
N ARG A 148 4.03 -9.77 -16.85
CA ARG A 148 4.12 -9.47 -18.28
C ARG A 148 5.51 -8.91 -18.64
N VAL A 149 6.07 -8.01 -17.83
CA VAL A 149 7.36 -7.34 -18.10
C VAL A 149 8.56 -8.22 -17.72
N TRP A 150 8.49 -8.93 -16.59
CA TRP A 150 9.56 -9.74 -16.01
C TRP A 150 9.06 -11.13 -15.59
N PRO A 151 8.68 -11.99 -16.55
CA PRO A 151 7.98 -13.25 -16.26
C PRO A 151 8.76 -14.21 -15.35
N ARG A 152 10.10 -14.17 -15.41
CA ARG A 152 11.01 -15.10 -14.71
C ARG A 152 11.67 -14.52 -13.46
N VAL A 153 11.45 -13.24 -13.15
CA VAL A 153 12.08 -12.63 -11.98
C VAL A 153 11.36 -13.11 -10.71
N PRO A 154 12.10 -13.50 -9.65
CA PRO A 154 11.52 -13.84 -8.35
C PRO A 154 10.71 -12.68 -7.77
N LEU A 155 9.55 -13.01 -7.23
CA LEU A 155 8.57 -12.05 -6.71
C LEU A 155 8.33 -12.27 -5.21
N ILE A 156 8.54 -11.19 -4.45
CA ILE A 156 8.18 -11.10 -3.04
C ILE A 156 6.93 -10.23 -2.94
N THR A 157 5.91 -10.72 -2.23
CA THR A 157 4.68 -9.96 -1.96
C THR A 157 4.61 -9.61 -0.48
N HIS A 158 4.39 -8.34 -0.16
CA HIS A 158 4.33 -7.84 1.20
C HIS A 158 2.91 -7.41 1.53
N LEU A 159 2.26 -8.16 2.42
CA LEU A 159 0.89 -7.90 2.84
C LEU A 159 0.83 -6.94 4.02
N HIS A 160 -0.10 -5.99 3.97
CA HIS A 160 -0.32 -4.97 5.04
C HIS A 160 -1.67 -5.13 5.74
N GLY A 161 -2.32 -6.27 5.57
CA GLY A 161 -3.56 -6.65 6.27
C GLY A 161 -4.86 -6.09 5.67
N THR A 162 -4.84 -4.90 5.04
CA THR A 162 -6.04 -4.31 4.39
C THR A 162 -6.64 -5.21 3.33
N GLU A 163 -5.79 -5.81 2.50
CA GLU A 163 -6.15 -6.77 1.47
C GLU A 163 -6.70 -8.08 2.05
N LEU A 164 -6.19 -8.52 3.21
CA LEU A 164 -6.70 -9.72 3.89
C LEU A 164 -8.10 -9.47 4.47
N LYS A 165 -8.34 -8.27 5.01
CA LYS A 165 -9.68 -7.87 5.50
C LYS A 165 -10.70 -7.83 4.37
N MET A 166 -10.33 -7.25 3.22
CA MET A 166 -11.20 -7.25 2.03
C MET A 166 -11.51 -8.69 1.57
N LEU A 167 -10.49 -9.57 1.51
CA LEU A 167 -10.68 -10.98 1.14
C LEU A 167 -11.55 -11.75 2.14
N ALA A 168 -11.40 -11.48 3.44
CA ALA A 168 -12.25 -12.07 4.47
C ALA A 168 -13.70 -11.61 4.30
N ALA A 169 -13.94 -10.31 4.09
CA ALA A 169 -15.28 -9.75 3.88
C ALA A 169 -15.95 -10.38 2.64
N ILE A 170 -15.24 -10.49 1.51
CA ILE A 170 -15.75 -11.15 0.30
C ILE A 170 -16.06 -12.63 0.53
N ARG A 171 -15.24 -13.34 1.32
CA ARG A 171 -15.51 -14.75 1.64
C ARG A 171 -16.76 -14.90 2.50
N ASP A 172 -16.90 -14.04 3.49
CA ASP A 172 -17.96 -14.12 4.49
C ASP A 172 -19.31 -13.71 3.90
N ASP A 173 -19.33 -12.70 3.01
CA ASP A 173 -20.50 -12.33 2.21
C ASP A 173 -20.12 -11.97 0.75
N PRO A 174 -20.11 -12.97 -0.16
CA PRO A 174 -19.75 -12.76 -1.56
C PRO A 174 -20.71 -11.86 -2.36
N LEU A 175 -21.91 -11.60 -1.83
CA LEU A 175 -22.94 -10.77 -2.46
C LEU A 175 -23.01 -9.37 -1.85
N ASP A 176 -22.20 -9.08 -0.85
CA ASP A 176 -22.10 -7.77 -0.24
C ASP A 176 -21.61 -6.73 -1.26
N LEU A 177 -22.49 -5.76 -1.54
CA LEU A 177 -22.19 -4.67 -2.46
C LEU A 177 -21.18 -3.68 -1.89
N GLU A 178 -20.93 -3.66 -0.57
CA GLU A 178 -19.85 -2.84 0.01
C GLU A 178 -18.46 -3.36 -0.42
N CYS A 179 -18.35 -4.67 -0.66
CA CYS A 179 -17.17 -5.30 -1.24
C CYS A 179 -17.06 -5.12 -2.76
N GLY A 180 -18.11 -4.59 -3.40
CA GLY A 180 -18.21 -4.25 -4.81
C GLY A 180 -18.72 -5.38 -5.71
N ARG A 181 -19.35 -5.01 -6.83
CA ARG A 181 -20.09 -5.92 -7.73
C ARG A 181 -19.26 -7.11 -8.25
N TYR A 182 -17.96 -6.92 -8.41
CA TYR A 182 -16.98 -7.86 -8.95
C TYR A 182 -16.04 -8.41 -7.86
N GLY A 183 -16.44 -8.34 -6.58
CA GLY A 183 -15.63 -8.77 -5.43
C GLY A 183 -15.03 -10.17 -5.58
N VAL A 184 -15.83 -11.18 -5.96
CA VAL A 184 -15.35 -12.56 -6.17
C VAL A 184 -14.29 -12.67 -7.28
N ALA A 185 -14.45 -11.93 -8.37
CA ALA A 185 -13.46 -11.90 -9.45
C ALA A 185 -12.14 -11.28 -8.96
N TRP A 186 -12.20 -10.24 -8.14
CA TRP A 186 -11.03 -9.63 -7.52
C TRP A 186 -10.36 -10.52 -6.48
N ALA A 187 -11.13 -11.24 -5.65
CA ALA A 187 -10.59 -12.22 -4.73
C ALA A 187 -9.81 -13.31 -5.47
N THR A 188 -10.38 -13.83 -6.56
CA THR A 188 -9.73 -14.83 -7.43
C THR A 188 -8.41 -14.32 -8.01
N ARG A 189 -8.37 -13.06 -8.48
CA ARG A 189 -7.13 -12.42 -8.98
C ARG A 189 -6.07 -12.32 -7.90
N MET A 190 -6.43 -11.78 -6.73
CA MET A 190 -5.52 -11.58 -5.61
C MET A 190 -4.96 -12.91 -5.09
N GLN A 191 -5.80 -13.95 -4.98
CA GLN A 191 -5.39 -15.31 -4.64
C GLN A 191 -4.42 -15.89 -5.68
N SER A 192 -4.69 -15.69 -6.98
CA SER A 192 -3.79 -16.11 -8.05
C SER A 192 -2.43 -15.42 -7.98
N TRP A 193 -2.40 -14.11 -7.68
CA TRP A 193 -1.16 -13.36 -7.50
C TRP A 193 -0.35 -13.84 -6.29
N ALA A 194 -1.02 -14.08 -5.16
CA ALA A 194 -0.40 -14.61 -3.95
C ALA A 194 0.22 -15.99 -4.22
N GLY A 195 -0.52 -16.92 -4.84
CA GLY A 195 -0.03 -18.27 -5.15
C GLY A 195 1.16 -18.29 -6.13
N ARG A 196 1.34 -17.22 -6.91
CA ARG A 196 2.47 -17.04 -7.84
C ARG A 196 3.64 -16.25 -7.24
N SER A 197 3.56 -15.89 -5.96
CA SER A 197 4.67 -15.23 -5.25
C SER A 197 5.66 -16.26 -4.75
N ASP A 198 6.95 -15.97 -4.89
CA ASP A 198 8.04 -16.84 -4.43
C ASP A 198 8.21 -16.77 -2.91
N ARG A 199 7.92 -15.60 -2.33
CA ARG A 199 7.80 -15.37 -0.89
C ARG A 199 6.67 -14.39 -0.60
N VAL A 200 6.03 -14.56 0.56
CA VAL A 200 5.03 -13.63 1.09
C VAL A 200 5.48 -13.15 2.46
N VAL A 201 5.53 -11.84 2.64
CA VAL A 201 5.81 -11.18 3.92
C VAL A 201 4.51 -10.72 4.53
N VAL A 202 4.30 -11.00 5.82
CA VAL A 202 3.16 -10.54 6.62
C VAL A 202 3.65 -9.82 7.86
N VAL A 203 2.87 -8.88 8.38
CA VAL A 203 3.33 -7.96 9.43
C VAL A 203 3.04 -8.42 10.86
N SER A 204 2.27 -9.48 11.04
CA SER A 204 1.93 -10.02 12.35
C SER A 204 1.64 -11.52 12.31
N ALA A 205 1.63 -12.18 13.47
CA ALA A 205 1.20 -13.58 13.59
C ALA A 205 -0.29 -13.76 13.22
N THR A 206 -1.12 -12.76 13.52
CA THR A 206 -2.54 -12.74 13.11
C THR A 206 -2.67 -12.69 11.60
N ASP A 207 -1.94 -11.79 10.93
CA ASP A 207 -1.95 -11.72 9.46
C ASP A 207 -1.34 -12.97 8.82
N HIS A 208 -0.39 -13.63 9.48
CA HIS A 208 0.14 -14.92 9.02
C HIS A 208 -0.97 -15.97 8.98
N ALA A 209 -1.66 -16.19 10.10
CA ALA A 209 -2.75 -17.15 10.16
C ALA A 209 -3.84 -16.82 9.12
N LEU A 210 -4.23 -15.55 9.03
CA LEU A 210 -5.25 -15.10 8.09
C LEU A 210 -4.82 -15.25 6.62
N ALA A 211 -3.54 -15.00 6.30
CA ALA A 211 -3.02 -15.21 4.96
C ALA A 211 -3.05 -16.69 4.55
N LEU A 212 -2.72 -17.62 5.44
CA LEU A 212 -2.80 -19.06 5.15
C LEU A 212 -4.24 -19.56 5.02
N ASP A 213 -5.17 -18.92 5.71
CA ASP A 213 -6.60 -19.23 5.64
C ASP A 213 -7.26 -18.71 4.34
N LEU A 214 -6.86 -17.53 3.86
CA LEU A 214 -7.50 -16.87 2.71
C LEU A 214 -6.81 -17.07 1.36
N LEU A 215 -5.50 -17.34 1.37
CA LEU A 215 -4.68 -17.35 0.16
C LEU A 215 -4.11 -18.75 -0.10
N PRO A 216 -3.94 -19.15 -1.37
CA PRO A 216 -3.37 -20.45 -1.74
C PRO A 216 -1.84 -20.44 -1.55
N LEU A 217 -1.39 -20.39 -0.30
CA LEU A 217 0.02 -20.26 0.08
C LEU A 217 0.55 -21.54 0.73
N ASP A 218 1.78 -21.88 0.35
CA ASP A 218 2.61 -22.84 1.07
C ASP A 218 3.18 -22.15 2.33
N PRO A 219 2.94 -22.67 3.55
CA PRO A 219 3.46 -22.08 4.79
C PRO A 219 4.97 -21.83 4.78
N GLY A 220 5.76 -22.67 4.08
CA GLY A 220 7.20 -22.50 3.95
C GLY A 220 7.63 -21.26 3.16
N ARG A 221 6.68 -20.57 2.50
CA ARG A 221 6.89 -19.33 1.73
C ARG A 221 6.46 -18.08 2.47
N VAL A 222 5.76 -18.21 3.60
CA VAL A 222 5.24 -17.08 4.38
C VAL A 222 6.21 -16.73 5.51
N VAL A 223 6.62 -15.47 5.57
CA VAL A 223 7.54 -14.96 6.58
C VAL A 223 6.87 -13.82 7.33
N THR A 224 6.81 -13.94 8.66
CA THR A 224 6.34 -12.86 9.52
C THR A 224 7.49 -11.91 9.83
N ILE A 225 7.35 -10.65 9.40
CA ILE A 225 8.29 -9.57 9.73
C ILE A 225 7.46 -8.43 10.30
N ALA A 226 7.63 -8.16 11.59
CA ALA A 226 6.90 -7.07 12.25
C ALA A 226 7.15 -5.73 11.53
N SER A 227 6.08 -4.93 11.38
CA SER A 227 6.24 -3.55 10.90
C SER A 227 7.14 -2.76 11.85
N GLY A 228 8.01 -1.95 11.27
CA GLY A 228 8.93 -1.07 12.00
C GLY A 228 8.52 0.39 11.86
N VAL A 229 9.26 1.24 12.57
CA VAL A 229 9.23 2.68 12.39
C VAL A 229 10.64 3.16 12.04
N ASP A 230 10.73 4.12 11.12
CA ASP A 230 11.99 4.80 10.81
C ASP A 230 12.35 5.70 11.99
N THR A 231 13.26 5.25 12.86
CA THR A 231 13.64 5.98 14.08
C THR A 231 14.48 7.23 13.81
N ASP A 232 15.03 7.38 12.60
CA ASP A 232 15.71 8.61 12.20
C ASP A 232 14.70 9.70 11.84
N VAL A 233 13.52 9.32 11.33
CA VAL A 233 12.41 10.24 11.02
C VAL A 233 11.50 10.44 12.23
N PHE A 234 11.19 9.35 12.95
CA PHE A 234 10.33 9.33 14.13
C PHE A 234 11.16 9.11 15.39
N GLU A 235 12.08 10.04 15.63
CA GLU A 235 12.93 10.01 16.81
C GLU A 235 12.06 10.04 18.09
N PRO A 236 12.20 9.05 18.99
CA PRO A 236 11.49 9.05 20.27
C PRO A 236 11.93 10.25 21.12
N LYS A 237 11.03 11.23 21.31
CA LYS A 237 11.30 12.36 22.22
C LYS A 237 10.97 11.95 23.66
N VAL A 238 12.00 11.89 24.51
CA VAL A 238 11.83 11.77 25.95
C VAL A 238 11.13 13.03 26.47
N ARG A 239 9.98 12.85 27.11
CA ARG A 239 9.16 13.94 27.65
C ARG A 239 8.88 13.71 29.12
N ALA A 240 8.83 14.79 29.89
CA ALA A 240 8.40 14.72 31.27
C ALA A 240 6.97 14.16 31.36
N TRP A 241 6.62 13.60 32.51
CA TRP A 241 5.28 13.04 32.73
C TRP A 241 4.17 14.05 32.44
N SER A 242 4.31 15.26 32.96
CA SER A 242 3.35 16.36 32.76
C SER A 242 3.15 16.72 31.30
N GLU A 243 4.22 16.69 30.49
CA GLU A 243 4.15 16.97 29.05
C GLU A 243 3.43 15.86 28.28
N ARG A 244 3.69 14.58 28.64
CA ARG A 244 2.98 13.44 28.06
C ARG A 244 1.48 13.51 28.38
N LEU A 245 1.15 13.78 29.64
CA LEU A 245 -0.24 13.93 30.08
C LEU A 245 -0.94 15.10 29.36
N ALA A 246 -0.25 16.21 29.16
CA ALA A 246 -0.79 17.34 28.40
C ALA A 246 -1.08 16.98 26.92
N LEU A 247 -0.20 16.20 26.28
CA LEU A 247 -0.44 15.71 24.91
C LEU A 247 -1.62 14.74 24.84
N TRP A 248 -1.70 13.77 25.77
CA TRP A 248 -2.85 12.87 25.83
C TRP A 248 -4.15 13.59 26.11
N ARG A 249 -4.15 14.58 27.01
CA ARG A 249 -5.33 15.41 27.25
C ARG A 249 -5.77 16.10 25.97
N ARG A 250 -4.83 16.73 25.25
CA ARG A 250 -5.14 17.35 23.97
C ARG A 250 -5.74 16.35 22.98
N TRP A 251 -5.10 15.19 22.78
CA TRP A 251 -5.47 14.26 21.71
C TRP A 251 -6.63 13.31 22.03
N LEU A 252 -6.91 13.07 23.31
CA LEU A 252 -7.94 12.12 23.73
C LEU A 252 -9.16 12.80 24.34
N VAL A 253 -8.99 13.97 24.97
CA VAL A 253 -10.04 14.67 25.72
C VAL A 253 -10.47 15.95 25.01
N ASP A 254 -9.55 16.86 24.69
CA ASP A 254 -9.91 18.19 24.22
C ASP A 254 -10.24 18.19 22.71
N ASP A 255 -9.37 17.60 21.89
CA ASP A 255 -9.47 17.47 20.43
C ASP A 255 -9.29 16.00 19.97
N PRO A 256 -10.23 15.11 20.34
CA PRO A 256 -10.17 13.72 19.91
C PRO A 256 -10.43 13.59 18.41
N ARG A 257 -9.63 12.74 17.76
CA ARG A 257 -9.72 12.43 16.33
C ARG A 257 -10.16 10.99 16.06
N GLY A 258 -10.49 10.22 17.10
CA GLY A 258 -10.99 8.85 16.96
C GLY A 258 -12.47 8.79 16.61
N TRP A 259 -12.90 7.76 15.87
CA TRP A 259 -14.30 7.60 15.47
C TRP A 259 -14.85 6.20 15.79
N ARG A 260 -16.13 6.15 16.19
CA ARG A 260 -16.90 4.90 16.25
C ARG A 260 -17.20 4.43 14.82
N PRO A 261 -17.51 3.14 14.60
CA PRO A 261 -18.07 2.70 13.33
C PRO A 261 -19.28 3.57 12.93
N GLY A 262 -19.23 4.18 11.74
CA GLY A 262 -20.26 5.10 11.23
C GLY A 262 -20.33 6.49 11.90
N GLY A 263 -19.47 6.77 12.89
CA GLY A 263 -19.45 8.04 13.61
C GLY A 263 -18.56 9.10 12.97
N ALA A 264 -18.84 10.38 13.25
CA ALA A 264 -17.96 11.48 12.87
C ALA A 264 -16.62 11.42 13.63
N GLU A 265 -15.61 12.12 13.10
CA GLU A 265 -14.33 12.31 13.76
C GLU A 265 -14.52 12.92 15.16
N GLY A 266 -13.88 12.33 16.17
CA GLY A 266 -14.04 12.72 17.58
C GLY A 266 -15.19 12.07 18.32
N SER A 267 -15.94 11.15 17.68
CA SER A 267 -17.01 10.38 18.32
C SER A 267 -16.52 9.34 19.34
N ILE A 268 -15.23 9.01 19.34
CA ILE A 268 -14.55 8.37 20.48
C ILE A 268 -13.78 9.47 21.23
N ARG A 269 -14.22 9.77 22.45
CA ARG A 269 -13.61 10.77 23.34
C ARG A 269 -13.40 10.19 24.73
N TYR A 270 -12.26 10.51 25.33
CA TYR A 270 -11.94 10.24 26.72
C TYR A 270 -12.34 11.45 27.58
N THR A 271 -12.54 11.22 28.86
CA THR A 271 -12.69 12.26 29.87
C THR A 271 -11.36 12.56 30.54
N ALA A 272 -11.25 13.71 31.21
CA ALA A 272 -10.07 14.01 32.02
C ALA A 272 -9.83 12.96 33.13
N HIS A 273 -10.90 12.31 33.62
CA HIS A 273 -10.80 11.25 34.61
C HIS A 273 -10.16 9.98 34.03
N ASP A 274 -10.47 9.64 32.78
CA ASP A 274 -9.90 8.44 32.11
C ASP A 274 -8.38 8.53 31.94
N LEU A 275 -7.82 9.75 31.94
CA LEU A 275 -6.37 9.95 31.87
C LEU A 275 -5.64 9.63 33.17
N SER A 276 -6.34 9.47 34.29
CA SER A 276 -5.73 9.12 35.59
C SER A 276 -5.18 7.68 35.64
N ALA A 277 -5.56 6.84 34.67
CA ALA A 277 -5.12 5.45 34.56
C ALA A 277 -3.74 5.29 33.92
N PHE A 278 -3.19 6.34 33.34
CA PHE A 278 -1.85 6.35 32.80
C PHE A 278 -0.88 6.95 33.80
#